data_AF-S4RC82-F1
#
_entry.id   AF-S4RC82-F1
#
_cell.length_a   1.000
_cell.length_b   1.000
_cell.length_c   1.000
_cell.angle_alpha   90.00
_cell.angle_beta   90.00
_cell.angle_gamma   90.00
#
_symmetry.space_group_name_H-M   'P 1'
#
loop_
_entity.id
_entity.type
_entity.pdbx_description
1 polymer ?
#
loop_
_entity_poly.entity_id
_entity_poly.type
_entity_poly.pdbx_seq_one_letter_code
_entity_poly.pdbx_strand_id
1 'polypeptide(L)'
;RPLCRIYSHGRVCYYGNQCKFLHQRAKPQEDPSNGSECQQSPVSGTGSGVRPAIVREEVKLSELTDEMATELRETEIAQLKKRFPSEKLIVQESEDGKLTYYRFTVNPTDPDWPFDLRDLEVMVSFPDSYPREILNIDIPADQDLPTTMGRHVLRTSQEWLQAKQATNQLLGKVELLFRPYLRWLDRNMERLFTEGARLLKREVEAERAGMQLIPFHHLRPAAESELGTSPDTGERHPPNALKTQGDEDESDSAEDSGKINSDEPDGKNDGGIEQHVEGDQPEGVEASEPNVHCDIDTPRRGTEVKLINLKLGEETATLVAQKITVSLQCTRCKTTEELVLTNKHVYVLSCQKCSSDMTAALRLCMMHHHSAVLGFMDVNGCAPFDLILQDSRFLLACMNCSEQQPLEGLMYGLNKEVNCQSCHKKLSVFIETTRFHALQPSLQDEGNQIVVNLKKKKLAKDPAIQPGKPLPEFGACKHFKKSSRWLRFPCCGRAYPCDLCHNEDQTHQMEFATRMICGFCAHEQPYTNNRPCSACASALTKNSKSHHWEGGQGCRNKVNMSRKDKQKYASTNKTISRKSHAEKSIK
;
A
#
# COMPACT_ATOMS: atom_id res chain seq x y z
N ARG A 1 -1.01 17.53 53.60
CA ARG A 1 -1.48 17.12 52.25
C ARG A 1 -0.24 16.83 51.40
N PRO A 2 -0.23 15.88 50.46
CA PRO A 2 0.90 15.66 49.55
C PRO A 2 1.19 16.91 48.72
N LEU A 3 2.46 17.18 48.43
CA LEU A 3 2.94 18.34 47.67
C LEU A 3 2.65 18.21 46.17
N CYS A 4 2.39 19.33 45.49
CA CYS A 4 2.24 19.35 44.04
C CYS A 4 3.61 19.33 43.38
N ARG A 5 4.01 18.18 42.83
CA ARG A 5 5.34 17.96 42.22
C ARG A 5 5.65 18.97 41.09
N ILE A 6 4.63 19.40 40.35
CA ILE A 6 4.76 20.43 39.29
C ILE A 6 5.14 21.79 39.89
N TYR A 7 4.46 22.20 40.95
CA TYR A 7 4.68 23.49 41.62
C TYR A 7 5.98 23.52 42.43
N SER A 8 6.36 22.40 43.06
CA SER A 8 7.63 22.29 43.79
C SER A 8 8.86 22.35 42.88
N HIS A 9 8.73 21.93 41.61
CA HIS A 9 9.75 22.14 40.56
C HIS A 9 9.62 23.50 39.85
N GLY A 10 9.02 24.51 40.50
CA GLY A 10 8.97 25.89 40.03
C GLY A 10 7.99 26.19 38.89
N ARG A 11 7.41 25.18 38.24
CA ARG A 11 6.50 25.35 37.10
C ARG A 11 5.09 25.72 37.57
N VAL A 12 4.38 26.54 36.77
CA VAL A 12 2.99 26.92 37.08
C VAL A 12 2.09 25.67 36.99
N CYS A 13 1.37 25.37 38.06
CA CYS A 13 0.40 24.27 38.06
C CYS A 13 -0.93 24.75 37.47
N TYR A 14 -1.39 24.07 36.41
CA TYR A 14 -2.61 24.37 35.66
C TYR A 14 -3.87 24.55 36.53
N TYR A 15 -3.98 23.81 37.64
CA TYR A 15 -5.13 23.85 38.54
C TYR A 15 -5.10 25.00 39.58
N GLY A 16 -4.02 25.79 39.63
CA GLY A 16 -3.90 26.95 40.52
C GLY A 16 -4.29 26.64 41.96
N ASN A 17 -5.14 27.48 42.55
CA ASN A 17 -5.61 27.34 43.94
C ASN A 17 -6.66 26.21 44.14
N GLN A 18 -7.16 25.59 43.06
CA GLN A 18 -8.06 24.43 43.13
C GLN A 18 -7.30 23.09 43.14
N CYS A 19 -5.97 23.11 43.15
CA CYS A 19 -5.16 21.91 43.18
C CYS A 19 -5.36 21.09 44.47
N LYS A 20 -5.60 19.77 44.31
CA LYS A 20 -5.72 18.81 45.44
C LYS A 20 -4.41 18.64 46.24
N PHE A 21 -3.29 19.06 45.66
CA PHE A 21 -1.94 18.92 46.20
C PHE A 21 -1.40 20.28 46.68
N LEU A 22 -0.60 20.28 47.75
CA LEU A 22 -0.14 21.51 48.40
C LEU A 22 0.87 22.28 47.52
N HIS A 23 0.62 23.57 47.31
CA HIS A 23 1.49 24.47 46.56
C HIS A 23 2.47 25.18 47.49
N GLN A 24 3.63 24.55 47.71
CA GLN A 24 4.72 25.10 48.51
C GLN A 24 6.01 24.99 47.70
N ARG A 25 6.72 26.12 47.55
CA ARG A 25 8.09 26.13 47.01
C ARG A 25 9.06 25.76 48.13
N ALA A 26 10.12 25.02 47.82
CA ALA A 26 11.24 24.88 48.75
C ALA A 26 11.89 26.26 48.93
N LYS A 27 12.24 26.62 50.17
CA LYS A 27 13.12 27.77 50.41
C LYS A 27 14.54 27.41 49.92
N PRO A 28 15.26 28.31 49.27
CA PRO A 28 16.73 28.26 49.25
C PRO A 28 17.26 28.26 50.69
N GLN A 29 18.43 27.66 50.90
CA GLN A 29 19.29 28.04 52.02
C GLN A 29 20.10 29.25 51.57
N GLU A 30 20.14 30.28 52.40
CA GLU A 30 20.94 31.49 52.19
C GLU A 30 22.06 31.53 53.23
N ASP A 31 23.25 31.95 52.81
CA ASP A 31 24.34 32.47 53.64
C ASP A 31 25.08 33.55 52.80
N PRO A 32 25.69 34.59 53.41
CA PRO A 32 25.17 35.92 53.10
C PRO A 32 26.20 36.98 52.66
N SER A 33 25.74 37.96 51.87
CA SER A 33 26.37 39.28 51.73
C SER A 33 25.41 40.34 51.18
N ASN A 34 25.29 41.47 51.89
CA ASN A 34 24.69 42.79 51.59
C ASN A 34 24.09 43.08 50.19
N GLY A 35 22.97 43.81 50.07
CA GLY A 35 22.15 44.46 51.11
C GLY A 35 21.19 45.53 50.54
N SER A 36 20.36 46.12 51.43
CA SER A 36 19.44 47.26 51.21
C SER A 36 18.41 47.12 50.08
N GLU A 37 17.19 46.66 50.37
CA GLU A 37 16.05 47.48 50.84
C GLU A 37 15.45 48.46 49.82
N CYS A 38 14.21 48.17 49.41
CA CYS A 38 13.10 49.12 49.61
C CYS A 38 11.82 48.31 49.90
N GLN A 39 10.92 48.84 50.74
CA GLN A 39 9.74 48.12 51.24
C GLN A 39 8.41 48.76 50.76
N GLN A 40 7.31 48.10 51.11
CA GLN A 40 5.95 48.63 51.26
C GLN A 40 5.09 48.85 49.99
N SER A 41 4.21 47.86 49.81
CA SER A 41 2.81 47.93 49.33
C SER A 41 1.97 48.97 50.12
N PRO A 42 0.69 49.28 49.77
CA PRO A 42 -0.26 48.62 48.83
C PRO A 42 -0.79 49.60 47.73
N VAL A 43 -1.76 49.30 46.84
CA VAL A 43 -3.22 49.07 47.05
C VAL A 43 -3.88 48.49 45.77
N SER A 44 -5.03 47.83 45.97
CA SER A 44 -6.05 47.37 45.02
C SER A 44 -6.20 48.13 43.69
N GLY A 45 -6.40 47.40 42.60
CA GLY A 45 -6.90 47.92 41.32
C GLY A 45 -7.64 46.85 40.50
N THR A 46 -8.92 47.08 40.20
CA THR A 46 -9.77 46.14 39.43
C THR A 46 -9.44 46.20 37.93
N GLY A 47 -8.53 45.34 37.48
CA GLY A 47 -8.31 45.06 36.06
C GLY A 47 -9.10 43.83 35.60
N SER A 48 -10.30 44.02 35.05
CA SER A 48 -11.03 42.95 34.37
C SER A 48 -10.37 42.66 33.02
N GLY A 49 -9.29 41.89 33.05
CA GLY A 49 -8.55 41.48 31.86
C GLY A 49 -9.44 40.67 30.93
N VAL A 50 -10.01 41.34 29.93
CA VAL A 50 -10.74 40.72 28.82
C VAL A 50 -9.80 39.68 28.20
N ARG A 51 -10.15 38.40 28.35
CA ARG A 51 -9.44 37.33 27.61
C ARG A 51 -9.53 37.71 26.12
N PRO A 52 -8.40 37.73 25.38
CA PRO A 52 -8.46 37.99 23.94
C PRO A 52 -9.46 37.02 23.32
N ALA A 53 -10.34 37.54 22.48
CA ALA A 53 -11.43 36.76 21.91
C ALA A 53 -10.87 35.50 21.26
N ILE A 54 -11.52 34.35 21.51
CA ILE A 54 -11.20 33.12 20.78
C ILE A 54 -11.67 33.35 19.35
N VAL A 55 -10.74 33.75 18.49
CA VAL A 55 -10.95 33.86 17.04
C VAL A 55 -11.56 32.55 16.57
N ARG A 56 -12.70 32.60 15.89
CA ARG A 56 -13.38 31.42 15.36
C ARG A 56 -12.56 30.86 14.20
N GLU A 57 -11.61 29.99 14.55
CA GLU A 57 -10.73 29.27 13.63
C GLU A 57 -11.52 28.29 12.72
N GLU A 58 -12.81 28.05 13.04
CA GLU A 58 -13.79 27.30 12.23
C GLU A 58 -15.12 28.06 12.09
N VAL A 59 -15.68 28.09 10.87
CA VAL A 59 -17.02 28.63 10.51
C VAL A 59 -17.73 27.60 9.60
N LYS A 60 -19.07 27.56 9.56
CA LYS A 60 -19.78 26.69 8.60
C LYS A 60 -19.75 27.28 7.19
N LEU A 61 -19.62 26.43 6.17
CA LEU A 61 -19.61 26.85 4.76
C LEU A 61 -20.88 27.64 4.37
N SER A 62 -22.03 27.25 4.92
CA SER A 62 -23.33 27.90 4.69
C SER A 62 -23.52 29.23 5.44
N GLU A 63 -22.57 29.64 6.29
CA GLU A 63 -22.64 30.84 7.13
C GLU A 63 -21.59 31.91 6.72
N LEU A 64 -20.86 31.68 5.61
CA LEU A 64 -19.75 32.54 5.17
C LEU A 64 -20.21 33.61 4.15
N THR A 65 -20.51 34.81 4.64
CA THR A 65 -20.66 36.02 3.80
C THR A 65 -19.30 36.51 3.27
N ASP A 66 -19.33 37.36 2.24
CA ASP A 66 -18.11 37.94 1.64
C ASP A 66 -17.39 38.90 2.62
N GLU A 67 -18.17 39.62 3.44
CA GLU A 67 -17.68 40.44 4.55
C GLU A 67 -16.92 39.59 5.58
N MET A 68 -17.51 38.47 6.03
CA MET A 68 -16.87 37.54 6.97
C MET A 68 -15.64 36.85 6.36
N ALA A 69 -15.63 36.57 5.06
CA ALA A 69 -14.44 36.08 4.37
C ALA A 69 -13.29 37.11 4.41
N THR A 70 -13.62 38.39 4.20
CA THR A 70 -12.67 39.50 4.25
C THR A 70 -12.09 39.69 5.65
N GLU A 71 -12.94 39.72 6.70
CA GLU A 71 -12.49 39.74 8.10
C GLU A 71 -11.56 38.55 8.42
N LEU A 72 -11.95 37.33 8.01
CA LEU A 72 -11.15 36.13 8.24
C LEU A 72 -9.77 36.21 7.57
N ARG A 73 -9.70 36.72 6.32
CA ARG A 73 -8.44 36.98 5.61
C ARG A 73 -7.56 38.00 6.35
N GLU A 74 -8.13 39.13 6.76
CA GLU A 74 -7.41 40.15 7.53
C GLU A 74 -6.88 39.60 8.86
N THR A 75 -7.66 38.77 9.57
CA THR A 75 -7.17 38.17 10.81
C THR A 75 -5.96 37.26 10.57
N GLU A 76 -5.92 36.48 9.49
CA GLU A 76 -4.78 35.59 9.22
C GLU A 76 -3.52 36.39 8.82
N ILE A 77 -3.67 37.44 8.00
CA ILE A 77 -2.58 38.36 7.64
C ILE A 77 -2.03 39.10 8.88
N ALA A 78 -2.92 39.60 9.77
CA ALA A 78 -2.52 40.24 11.01
C ALA A 78 -1.78 39.29 11.96
N GLN A 79 -2.10 38.00 11.91
CA GLN A 79 -1.42 36.96 12.70
C GLN A 79 -0.08 36.53 12.10
N LEU A 80 0.04 36.51 10.76
CA LEU A 80 1.31 36.34 10.05
C LEU A 80 2.28 37.47 10.46
N LYS A 81 1.85 38.73 10.31
CA LYS A 81 2.59 39.94 10.73
C LYS A 81 2.92 39.97 12.25
N LYS A 82 2.19 39.22 13.07
CA LYS A 82 2.44 39.08 14.52
C LYS A 82 3.37 37.90 14.87
N ARG A 83 3.42 36.85 14.03
CA ARG A 83 4.25 35.66 14.27
C ARG A 83 5.67 35.82 13.75
N PHE A 84 5.84 36.55 12.65
CA PHE A 84 7.13 36.84 12.04
C PHE A 84 7.45 38.34 12.21
N PRO A 85 8.47 38.71 13.02
CA PRO A 85 8.93 40.09 13.12
C PRO A 85 9.40 40.63 11.76
N SER A 86 9.45 41.96 11.61
CA SER A 86 9.80 42.65 10.36
C SER A 86 11.15 42.22 9.77
N GLU A 87 12.10 41.78 10.60
CA GLU A 87 13.41 41.25 10.20
C GLU A 87 13.33 39.91 9.46
N LYS A 88 12.24 39.15 9.62
CA LYS A 88 11.98 37.84 8.98
C LYS A 88 10.69 37.86 8.14
N LEU A 89 10.23 39.04 7.71
CA LEU A 89 9.03 39.19 6.90
C LEU A 89 9.19 40.30 5.84
N ILE A 90 9.40 39.89 4.59
CA ILE A 90 9.39 40.77 3.42
C ILE A 90 7.97 40.72 2.82
N VAL A 91 7.35 41.89 2.65
CA VAL A 91 6.07 42.04 1.96
C VAL A 91 6.35 42.62 0.58
N GLN A 92 5.84 41.96 -0.47
CA GLN A 92 5.93 42.41 -1.86
C GLN A 92 4.51 42.52 -2.43
N GLU A 93 4.21 43.67 -3.02
CA GLU A 93 2.93 43.92 -3.69
C GLU A 93 3.13 43.70 -5.19
N SER A 94 2.24 42.94 -5.82
CA SER A 94 2.29 42.66 -7.26
C SER A 94 2.02 43.94 -8.06
N GLU A 95 2.64 44.09 -9.23
CA GLU A 95 2.45 45.24 -10.15
C GLU A 95 0.98 45.45 -10.55
N ASP A 96 0.18 44.38 -10.53
CA ASP A 96 -1.28 44.38 -10.76
C ASP A 96 -2.10 44.95 -9.58
N GLY A 97 -1.50 45.17 -8.40
CA GLY A 97 -2.15 45.58 -7.15
C GLY A 97 -3.06 44.53 -6.48
N LYS A 98 -3.31 43.38 -7.12
CA LYS A 98 -4.30 42.37 -6.70
C LYS A 98 -3.80 41.32 -5.70
N LEU A 99 -2.48 41.12 -5.61
CA LEU A 99 -1.88 40.07 -4.76
C LEU A 99 -0.74 40.64 -3.93
N THR A 100 -0.78 40.34 -2.64
CA THR A 100 0.30 40.62 -1.69
C THR A 100 1.01 39.32 -1.32
N TYR A 101 2.32 39.28 -1.55
CA TYR A 101 3.20 38.16 -1.25
C TYR A 101 3.94 38.43 0.06
N TYR A 102 3.91 37.45 0.95
CA TYR A 102 4.54 37.46 2.26
C TYR A 102 5.64 36.41 2.27
N ARG A 103 6.89 36.85 2.09
CA ARG A 103 8.09 35.99 2.17
C ARG A 103 8.62 36.01 3.60
N PHE A 104 8.68 34.84 4.22
CA PHE A 104 9.13 34.70 5.62
C PHE A 104 10.03 33.47 5.80
N THR A 105 10.93 33.58 6.79
CA THR A 105 11.91 32.54 7.11
C THR A 105 11.40 31.63 8.24
N VAL A 106 11.46 30.32 8.02
CA VAL A 106 11.09 29.27 8.98
C VAL A 106 12.35 28.56 9.46
N ASN A 107 12.48 28.37 10.78
CA ASN A 107 13.58 27.63 11.40
C ASN A 107 13.09 26.26 11.91
N PRO A 108 13.91 25.19 11.84
CA PRO A 108 13.63 23.93 12.52
C PRO A 108 13.53 24.09 14.04
N THR A 109 12.47 23.52 14.62
CA THR A 109 12.28 23.46 16.08
C THR A 109 13.00 22.26 16.73
N ASP A 110 13.57 21.35 15.94
CA ASP A 110 14.23 20.13 16.41
C ASP A 110 15.68 20.38 16.87
N PRO A 111 16.09 20.00 18.09
CA PRO A 111 17.46 20.16 18.56
C PRO A 111 18.47 19.23 17.89
N ASP A 112 18.04 18.07 17.35
CA ASP A 112 18.91 17.05 16.74
C ASP A 112 18.88 17.14 15.18
N TRP A 113 18.61 18.33 14.65
CA TRP A 113 18.45 18.59 13.21
C TRP A 113 19.69 18.20 12.37
N PRO A 114 19.57 17.26 11.40
CA PRO A 114 20.73 16.63 10.75
C PRO A 114 21.16 17.27 9.43
N PHE A 115 20.65 18.46 9.07
CA PHE A 115 20.96 19.14 7.81
C PHE A 115 21.61 20.51 8.05
N ASP A 116 22.55 20.91 7.17
CA ASP A 116 23.26 22.20 7.29
C ASP A 116 22.35 23.43 7.08
N LEU A 117 21.20 23.25 6.43
CA LEU A 117 20.19 24.29 6.19
C LEU A 117 19.40 24.57 7.49
N ARG A 118 19.57 25.77 8.04
CA ARG A 118 19.00 26.24 9.33
C ARG A 118 17.77 27.12 9.17
N ASP A 119 17.57 27.64 7.97
CA ASP A 119 16.53 28.59 7.58
C ASP A 119 15.93 28.09 6.25
N LEU A 120 14.60 28.07 6.17
CA LEU A 120 13.82 27.76 4.96
C LEU A 120 12.94 28.97 4.64
N GLU A 121 13.08 29.54 3.45
CA GLU A 121 12.26 30.67 3.03
C GLU A 121 11.03 30.21 2.26
N VAL A 122 9.88 30.71 2.69
CA VAL A 122 8.56 30.37 2.16
C VAL A 122 7.86 31.67 1.77
N MET A 123 7.32 31.72 0.56
CA MET A 123 6.48 32.81 0.09
C MET A 123 5.01 32.37 0.10
N VAL A 124 4.12 33.23 0.59
CA VAL A 124 2.68 32.96 0.68
C VAL A 124 1.89 34.16 0.17
N SER A 125 0.81 33.93 -0.58
CA SER A 125 -0.16 34.98 -0.91
C SER A 125 -1.60 34.54 -0.58
N PHE A 126 -2.43 35.52 -0.22
CA PHE A 126 -3.82 35.33 0.20
C PHE A 126 -4.76 36.03 -0.80
N PRO A 127 -5.37 35.28 -1.74
CA PRO A 127 -6.37 35.82 -2.67
C PRO A 127 -7.52 36.56 -1.98
N ASP A 128 -8.19 37.48 -2.68
CA ASP A 128 -9.43 38.12 -2.18
C ASP A 128 -10.55 37.10 -1.90
N SER A 129 -10.51 35.96 -2.57
CA SER A 129 -11.38 34.80 -2.39
C SER A 129 -11.04 33.91 -1.18
N TYR A 130 -9.95 34.16 -0.45
CA TYR A 130 -9.63 33.44 0.78
C TYR A 130 -10.62 33.80 1.91
N PRO A 131 -11.16 32.85 2.70
CA PRO A 131 -10.78 31.44 2.80
C PRO A 131 -11.69 30.45 2.03
N ARG A 132 -12.42 30.88 0.98
CA ARG A 132 -13.12 29.94 0.07
C ARG A 132 -12.10 29.24 -0.84
N GLU A 133 -11.22 30.03 -1.42
CA GLU A 133 -10.02 29.58 -2.12
C GLU A 133 -8.86 29.34 -1.14
N ILE A 134 -7.90 28.49 -1.51
CA ILE A 134 -6.69 28.26 -0.73
C ILE A 134 -5.73 29.45 -0.84
N LEU A 135 -4.88 29.59 0.19
CA LEU A 135 -3.68 30.42 0.09
C LEU A 135 -2.69 29.76 -0.89
N ASN A 136 -1.99 30.58 -1.67
CA ASN A 136 -0.92 30.10 -2.53
C ASN A 136 0.39 30.04 -1.73
N ILE A 137 1.22 29.04 -2.02
CA ILE A 137 2.55 28.86 -1.43
C ILE A 137 3.52 28.65 -2.58
N ASP A 138 4.66 29.34 -2.48
CA ASP A 138 5.84 29.18 -3.32
C ASP A 138 7.10 29.04 -2.46
N ILE A 139 8.12 28.35 -2.99
CA ILE A 139 9.45 28.23 -2.39
C ILE A 139 10.43 28.97 -3.30
N PRO A 140 10.95 30.14 -2.90
CA PRO A 140 11.82 30.94 -3.76
C PRO A 140 13.11 30.21 -4.15
N ALA A 141 13.56 30.40 -5.40
CA ALA A 141 14.70 29.69 -5.99
C ALA A 141 16.06 30.36 -5.73
N ASP A 142 16.06 31.51 -5.05
CA ASP A 142 17.23 32.33 -4.72
C ASP A 142 17.81 32.06 -3.31
N GLN A 143 17.33 31.03 -2.62
CA GLN A 143 17.88 30.53 -1.34
C GLN A 143 18.80 29.31 -1.58
N ASP A 144 19.65 28.95 -0.60
CA ASP A 144 20.62 27.84 -0.66
C ASP A 144 20.00 26.41 -0.71
N LEU A 145 18.73 26.29 -1.12
CA LEU A 145 18.00 25.02 -1.24
C LEU A 145 18.00 24.56 -2.71
N PRO A 146 18.57 23.39 -3.06
CA PRO A 146 18.57 22.88 -4.42
C PRO A 146 17.16 22.81 -5.04
N THR A 147 17.03 23.22 -6.30
CA THR A 147 15.73 23.35 -7.01
C THR A 147 14.93 22.04 -7.05
N THR A 148 15.60 20.89 -6.94
CA THR A 148 14.99 19.56 -6.78
C THR A 148 14.22 19.43 -5.45
N MET A 149 14.83 19.88 -4.35
CA MET A 149 14.28 19.89 -3.00
C MET A 149 13.21 20.98 -2.85
N GLY A 150 13.46 22.19 -3.38
CA GLY A 150 12.46 23.26 -3.41
C GLY A 150 11.17 22.85 -4.12
N ARG A 151 11.28 22.24 -5.32
CA ARG A 151 10.13 21.65 -6.04
C ARG A 151 9.40 20.56 -5.25
N HIS A 152 10.12 19.76 -4.44
CA HIS A 152 9.51 18.72 -3.61
C HIS A 152 8.73 19.31 -2.41
N VAL A 153 9.37 20.21 -1.64
CA VAL A 153 8.73 20.92 -0.51
C VAL A 153 7.47 21.66 -1.00
N LEU A 154 7.60 22.42 -2.09
CA LEU A 154 6.50 23.13 -2.72
C LEU A 154 5.31 22.21 -3.05
N ARG A 155 5.57 21.12 -3.79
CA ARG A 155 4.53 20.18 -4.22
C ARG A 155 3.82 19.54 -3.03
N THR A 156 4.56 19.01 -2.06
CA THR A 156 3.94 18.33 -0.91
C THR A 156 3.22 19.29 0.03
N SER A 157 3.62 20.57 0.08
CA SER A 157 2.85 21.63 0.74
C SER A 157 1.53 21.94 0.03
N GLN A 158 1.53 22.03 -1.31
CA GLN A 158 0.32 22.23 -2.12
C GLN A 158 -0.63 21.03 -2.02
N GLU A 159 -0.13 19.80 -2.16
CA GLU A 159 -0.89 18.55 -1.95
C GLU A 159 -1.56 18.52 -0.57
N TRP A 160 -0.86 18.96 0.49
CA TRP A 160 -1.41 19.02 1.84
C TRP A 160 -2.53 20.05 1.99
N LEU A 161 -2.35 21.26 1.44
CA LEU A 161 -3.38 22.30 1.45
C LEU A 161 -4.64 21.86 0.70
N GLN A 162 -4.50 21.29 -0.50
CA GLN A 162 -5.61 20.80 -1.31
C GLN A 162 -6.37 19.66 -0.59
N ALA A 163 -5.66 18.68 -0.04
CA ALA A 163 -6.27 17.60 0.74
C ALA A 163 -7.03 18.13 1.97
N LYS A 164 -6.53 19.20 2.60
CA LYS A 164 -7.19 19.87 3.71
C LYS A 164 -8.42 20.67 3.30
N GLN A 165 -8.36 21.43 2.21
CA GLN A 165 -9.50 22.17 1.67
C GLN A 165 -10.63 21.20 1.28
N ALA A 166 -10.32 20.11 0.57
CA ALA A 166 -11.28 19.08 0.19
C ALA A 166 -11.91 18.38 1.42
N THR A 167 -11.11 18.06 2.45
CA THR A 167 -11.62 17.52 3.71
C THR A 167 -12.60 18.50 4.40
N ASN A 168 -12.29 19.79 4.37
CA ASN A 168 -13.10 20.82 5.01
C ASN A 168 -14.40 21.08 4.25
N GLN A 169 -14.36 21.10 2.91
CA GLN A 169 -15.53 21.13 2.02
C GLN A 169 -16.47 19.93 2.29
N LEU A 170 -15.94 18.71 2.36
CA LEU A 170 -16.73 17.49 2.68
C LEU A 170 -17.36 17.52 4.08
N LEU A 171 -16.77 18.25 5.02
CA LEU A 171 -17.30 18.46 6.37
C LEU A 171 -18.23 19.69 6.48
N GLY A 172 -18.45 20.42 5.39
CA GLY A 172 -19.24 21.66 5.38
C GLY A 172 -18.66 22.77 6.26
N LYS A 173 -17.35 22.77 6.51
CA LYS A 173 -16.65 23.72 7.37
C LYS A 173 -15.58 24.51 6.62
N VAL A 174 -15.29 25.70 7.12
CA VAL A 174 -14.23 26.60 6.67
C VAL A 174 -13.27 26.76 7.84
N GLU A 175 -11.98 26.52 7.62
CA GLU A 175 -10.92 26.57 8.63
C GLU A 175 -9.78 27.42 8.06
N LEU A 176 -9.17 28.27 8.89
CA LEU A 176 -8.01 29.07 8.47
C LEU A 176 -6.79 28.15 8.30
N LEU A 177 -6.31 27.97 7.07
CA LEU A 177 -5.36 26.90 6.72
C LEU A 177 -3.88 27.23 6.98
N PHE A 178 -3.51 28.51 7.16
CA PHE A 178 -2.12 28.92 7.30
C PHE A 178 -1.48 28.52 8.65
N ARG A 179 -2.13 28.73 9.81
CA ARG A 179 -1.58 28.16 11.07
C ARG A 179 -1.51 26.62 11.07
N PRO A 180 -2.54 25.86 10.65
CA PRO A 180 -2.45 24.41 10.51
C PRO A 180 -1.32 23.97 9.59
N TYR A 181 -1.12 24.66 8.47
CA TYR A 181 0.01 24.45 7.56
C TYR A 181 1.35 24.68 8.26
N LEU A 182 1.55 25.80 8.94
CA LEU A 182 2.81 26.10 9.65
C LEU A 182 3.16 25.06 10.72
N ARG A 183 2.15 24.55 11.45
CA ARG A 183 2.33 23.46 12.43
C ARG A 183 2.62 22.10 11.77
N TRP A 184 2.12 21.89 10.55
CA TRP A 184 2.42 20.69 9.77
C TRP A 184 3.82 20.77 9.17
N LEU A 185 4.20 21.90 8.58
CA LEU A 185 5.51 22.13 7.96
C LEU A 185 6.63 21.83 8.96
N ASP A 186 6.67 22.58 10.07
CA ASP A 186 7.64 22.42 11.17
C ASP A 186 7.83 20.95 11.58
N ARG A 187 6.73 20.24 11.85
CA ARG A 187 6.74 18.83 12.27
C ARG A 187 7.03 17.82 11.16
N ASN A 188 7.20 18.23 9.90
CA ASN A 188 7.54 17.35 8.78
C ASN A 188 8.81 17.79 8.04
N MET A 189 9.49 18.88 8.43
CA MET A 189 10.65 19.40 7.68
C MET A 189 11.77 18.34 7.55
N GLU A 190 12.06 17.58 8.60
CA GLU A 190 13.07 16.51 8.55
C GLU A 190 12.76 15.50 7.43
N ARG A 191 11.50 15.06 7.34
CA ARG A 191 11.03 14.12 6.33
C ARG A 191 11.01 14.71 4.92
N LEU A 192 10.58 15.97 4.78
CA LEU A 192 10.57 16.69 3.50
C LEU A 192 12.00 16.87 2.97
N PHE A 193 12.96 17.20 3.85
CA PHE A 193 14.36 17.34 3.47
C PHE A 193 15.02 15.98 3.20
N THR A 194 14.65 14.92 3.94
CA THR A 194 15.14 13.55 3.70
C THR A 194 14.71 13.02 2.32
N GLU A 195 13.42 13.13 1.98
CA GLU A 195 12.94 12.69 0.67
C GLU A 195 13.37 13.63 -0.46
N GLY A 196 13.48 14.94 -0.20
CA GLY A 196 14.08 15.91 -1.12
C GLY A 196 15.53 15.56 -1.45
N ALA A 197 16.35 15.24 -0.45
CA ALA A 197 17.74 14.83 -0.64
C ALA A 197 17.86 13.49 -1.37
N ARG A 198 16.91 12.56 -1.18
CA ARG A 198 16.82 11.32 -1.97
C ARG A 198 16.51 11.59 -3.45
N LEU A 199 15.60 12.52 -3.74
CA LEU A 199 15.29 12.94 -5.11
C LEU A 199 16.51 13.62 -5.75
N LEU A 200 17.15 14.58 -5.06
CA LEU A 200 18.38 15.23 -5.52
C LEU A 200 19.49 14.21 -5.81
N LYS A 201 19.71 13.25 -4.91
CA LYS A 201 20.70 12.18 -5.10
C LYS A 201 20.41 11.38 -6.37
N ARG A 202 19.15 11.02 -6.62
CA ARG A 202 18.73 10.31 -7.84
C ARG A 202 18.93 11.16 -9.10
N GLU A 203 18.68 12.47 -9.04
CA GLU A 203 18.90 13.41 -10.15
C GLU A 203 20.40 13.46 -10.51
N VAL A 204 21.28 13.64 -9.51
CA VAL A 204 22.74 13.64 -9.67
C VAL A 204 23.30 12.27 -10.10
N GLU A 205 22.75 11.15 -9.64
CA GLU A 205 23.16 9.81 -10.07
C GLU A 205 22.75 9.52 -11.53
N ALA A 206 21.61 10.05 -11.99
CA ALA A 206 21.19 9.95 -13.38
C ALA A 206 22.07 10.82 -14.31
N GLU A 207 22.34 12.08 -13.93
CA GLU A 207 23.24 12.98 -14.66
C GLU A 207 24.64 12.38 -14.84
N ARG A 208 25.22 11.79 -13.77
CA ARG A 208 26.52 11.09 -13.82
C ARG A 208 26.53 9.86 -14.72
N ALA A 209 25.36 9.27 -14.97
CA ALA A 209 25.18 8.15 -15.90
C ALA A 209 24.74 8.62 -17.32
N GLY A 210 24.75 9.93 -17.59
CA GLY A 210 24.37 10.50 -18.89
C GLY A 210 22.86 10.52 -19.16
N MET A 211 22.02 10.25 -18.15
CA MET A 211 20.56 10.18 -18.28
C MET A 211 19.90 11.46 -17.77
N GLN A 212 19.28 12.24 -18.68
CA GLN A 212 18.49 13.41 -18.29
C GLN A 212 17.08 12.97 -17.83
N LEU A 213 16.72 13.29 -16.59
CA LEU A 213 15.39 13.02 -16.02
C LEU A 213 14.36 14.05 -16.51
N ILE A 214 13.89 13.89 -17.75
CA ILE A 214 12.82 14.71 -18.31
C ILE A 214 11.50 14.42 -17.55
N PRO A 215 10.88 15.40 -16.88
CA PRO A 215 9.60 15.18 -16.20
C PRO A 215 8.48 14.97 -17.24
N PHE A 216 7.53 14.07 -16.95
CA PHE A 216 6.47 13.67 -17.89
C PHE A 216 5.67 14.83 -18.53
N HIS A 217 5.51 15.96 -17.82
CA HIS A 217 4.84 17.15 -18.37
C HIS A 217 5.64 17.87 -19.49
N HIS A 218 6.97 17.73 -19.53
CA HIS A 218 7.82 18.24 -20.61
C HIS A 218 7.83 17.35 -21.86
N LEU A 219 7.28 16.13 -21.81
CA LEU A 219 7.22 15.22 -22.97
C LEU A 219 6.00 15.45 -23.86
N ARG A 220 4.97 16.15 -23.37
CA ARG A 220 3.74 16.42 -24.14
C ARG A 220 3.93 17.24 -25.43
N PRO A 221 4.70 18.35 -25.45
CA PRO A 221 4.81 19.21 -26.63
C PRO A 221 5.37 18.52 -27.88
N ALA A 222 6.18 17.46 -27.71
CA ALA A 222 6.82 16.74 -28.82
C ALA A 222 5.89 15.72 -29.50
N ALA A 223 4.84 15.25 -28.82
CA ALA A 223 3.89 14.28 -29.39
C ALA A 223 2.86 14.94 -30.33
N GLU A 224 2.69 16.26 -30.24
CA GLU A 224 1.71 17.03 -31.02
C GLU A 224 2.34 17.77 -32.22
N SER A 225 3.67 17.71 -32.39
CA SER A 225 4.41 18.46 -33.42
C SER A 225 4.86 17.64 -34.65
N GLU A 226 4.60 16.33 -34.71
CA GLU A 226 5.00 15.47 -35.84
C GLU A 226 3.84 14.97 -36.73
N LEU A 227 2.73 15.72 -36.79
CA LEU A 227 1.88 15.75 -38.00
C LEU A 227 2.13 17.06 -38.75
N GLY A 228 2.78 16.94 -39.92
CA GLY A 228 3.29 18.09 -40.67
C GLY A 228 2.23 18.91 -41.40
N THR A 229 2.29 20.23 -41.23
CA THR A 229 1.47 21.23 -41.94
C THR A 229 1.89 21.42 -43.40
N SER A 230 0.91 21.59 -44.29
CA SER A 230 1.05 22.37 -45.53
C SER A 230 -0.33 22.93 -45.97
N PRO A 231 -0.36 24.03 -46.74
CA PRO A 231 -1.34 25.12 -46.57
C PRO A 231 -2.65 24.92 -47.39
N ASP A 232 -3.71 25.74 -47.27
CA ASP A 232 -3.72 27.21 -47.12
C ASP A 232 -5.05 27.84 -46.59
N THR A 233 -5.00 29.15 -46.29
CA THR A 233 -6.07 30.17 -46.12
C THR A 233 -7.49 29.78 -45.65
N GLY A 234 -8.00 30.44 -44.58
CA GLY A 234 -9.45 30.51 -44.32
C GLY A 234 -9.92 30.84 -42.89
N GLU A 235 -10.04 32.13 -42.58
CA GLU A 235 -10.85 32.76 -41.50
C GLU A 235 -11.63 31.94 -40.42
N ARG A 236 -11.25 32.19 -39.15
CA ARG A 236 -12.10 32.87 -38.14
C ARG A 236 -13.35 32.18 -37.51
N HIS A 237 -13.09 31.45 -36.41
CA HIS A 237 -13.93 31.39 -35.19
C HIS A 237 -15.29 30.62 -35.22
N PRO A 238 -15.91 30.32 -34.04
CA PRO A 238 -16.58 29.02 -33.84
C PRO A 238 -18.11 29.01 -33.73
N PRO A 239 -18.71 27.83 -33.98
CA PRO A 239 -19.79 27.24 -33.17
C PRO A 239 -19.32 25.90 -32.54
N ASN A 240 -19.79 25.37 -31.41
CA ASN A 240 -21.06 25.46 -30.65
C ASN A 240 -22.21 24.56 -31.16
N ALA A 241 -22.63 23.62 -30.30
CA ALA A 241 -23.92 22.90 -30.24
C ALA A 241 -24.48 22.14 -31.49
N LEU A 242 -24.30 20.80 -31.45
CA LEU A 242 -25.39 19.80 -31.37
C LEU A 242 -26.52 19.75 -32.45
N LYS A 243 -26.45 18.75 -33.35
CA LYS A 243 -27.52 17.83 -33.86
C LYS A 243 -26.87 16.82 -34.85
N THR A 244 -27.19 15.53 -34.99
CA THR A 244 -28.43 14.69 -34.96
C THR A 244 -29.04 14.49 -36.37
N GLN A 245 -29.13 13.21 -36.80
CA GLN A 245 -29.71 12.68 -38.06
C GLN A 245 -28.98 13.11 -39.35
N GLY A 246 -29.00 12.32 -40.43
CA GLY A 246 -29.53 10.95 -40.64
C GLY A 246 -29.56 10.59 -42.14
N ASP A 247 -29.61 9.28 -42.44
CA ASP A 247 -30.04 8.67 -43.73
C ASP A 247 -29.14 9.01 -44.97
N GLU A 248 -29.22 8.36 -46.15
CA GLU A 248 -29.21 6.92 -46.52
C GLU A 248 -28.68 6.82 -47.99
N ASP A 249 -28.55 5.61 -48.55
CA ASP A 249 -28.39 5.27 -50.00
C ASP A 249 -27.15 5.79 -50.80
N GLU A 250 -26.92 5.33 -52.04
CA GLU A 250 -26.70 3.95 -52.55
C GLU A 250 -26.05 4.05 -53.97
N SER A 251 -25.57 2.93 -54.53
CA SER A 251 -25.32 2.69 -55.98
C SER A 251 -24.22 3.49 -56.72
N ASP A 252 -23.69 3.07 -57.88
CA ASP A 252 -23.33 1.74 -58.43
C ASP A 252 -22.48 1.95 -59.72
N SER A 253 -21.72 0.94 -60.16
CA SER A 253 -21.24 0.71 -61.56
C SER A 253 -20.19 1.71 -62.15
N ALA A 254 -19.38 1.40 -63.19
CA ALA A 254 -19.05 0.13 -63.86
C ALA A 254 -17.75 0.25 -64.71
N GLU A 255 -17.06 -0.90 -64.91
CA GLU A 255 -16.30 -1.34 -66.13
C GLU A 255 -15.10 -0.47 -66.65
N ASP A 256 -14.14 -0.95 -67.46
CA ASP A 256 -14.10 -2.05 -68.45
C ASP A 256 -12.71 -2.74 -68.65
N SER A 257 -12.75 -3.87 -69.36
CA SER A 257 -11.81 -4.83 -69.95
C SER A 257 -10.28 -4.61 -70.15
N GLY A 258 -9.58 -5.77 -70.17
CA GLY A 258 -8.23 -5.94 -70.77
C GLY A 258 -7.76 -7.42 -70.75
N LYS A 259 -7.66 -8.09 -71.92
CA LYS A 259 -7.22 -9.51 -72.06
C LYS A 259 -5.70 -9.65 -72.23
N ILE A 260 -5.06 -10.83 -72.08
CA ILE A 260 -4.88 -11.89 -73.11
C ILE A 260 -4.21 -13.15 -72.46
N ASN A 261 -4.37 -14.34 -73.07
CA ASN A 261 -3.81 -15.66 -72.66
C ASN A 261 -2.31 -15.81 -73.06
N SER A 262 -1.55 -16.92 -72.96
CA SER A 262 -1.68 -18.34 -72.54
C SER A 262 -0.26 -18.84 -72.11
N ASP A 263 0.21 -20.11 -72.04
CA ASP A 263 -0.26 -21.47 -72.40
C ASP A 263 0.52 -22.56 -71.60
N GLU A 264 0.09 -23.84 -71.71
CA GLU A 264 0.74 -25.08 -71.19
C GLU A 264 1.23 -25.93 -72.40
N PRO A 265 2.23 -26.88 -72.33
CA PRO A 265 1.89 -28.28 -71.98
C PRO A 265 3.00 -29.33 -71.59
N ASP A 266 2.51 -30.47 -71.05
CA ASP A 266 2.92 -31.91 -71.22
C ASP A 266 4.23 -32.49 -70.60
N GLY A 267 4.16 -33.75 -70.11
CA GLY A 267 5.36 -34.46 -69.57
C GLY A 267 5.22 -35.78 -68.75
N LYS A 268 4.42 -36.76 -69.20
CA LYS A 268 4.33 -38.20 -68.76
C LYS A 268 5.67 -38.84 -68.29
N ASN A 269 5.80 -39.87 -67.42
CA ASN A 269 4.99 -40.95 -66.79
C ASN A 269 5.88 -41.56 -65.63
N ASP A 270 5.69 -42.65 -64.86
CA ASP A 270 4.65 -43.64 -64.39
C ASP A 270 5.41 -44.96 -64.02
N GLY A 271 5.14 -45.81 -63.01
CA GLY A 271 4.21 -45.88 -61.87
C GLY A 271 4.39 -47.24 -61.11
N GLY A 272 3.79 -47.47 -59.92
CA GLY A 272 3.93 -48.76 -59.19
C GLY A 272 3.40 -48.86 -57.74
N ILE A 273 2.29 -49.60 -57.59
CA ILE A 273 1.57 -50.08 -56.36
C ILE A 273 2.49 -50.90 -55.39
N GLU A 274 2.31 -51.04 -54.06
CA GLU A 274 1.12 -51.42 -53.25
C GLU A 274 1.10 -51.02 -51.74
N GLN A 275 -0.13 -50.75 -51.24
CA GLN A 275 -0.75 -51.09 -49.93
C GLN A 275 -0.31 -50.51 -48.54
N HIS A 276 -1.29 -49.81 -47.93
CA HIS A 276 -1.77 -49.85 -46.52
C HIS A 276 -1.15 -49.03 -45.34
N VAL A 277 -1.80 -47.87 -45.08
CA VAL A 277 -2.31 -47.34 -43.79
C VAL A 277 -1.41 -47.30 -42.54
N GLU A 278 -0.92 -46.10 -42.18
CA GLU A 278 -1.15 -45.47 -40.85
C GLU A 278 -0.74 -43.98 -40.84
N GLY A 279 -1.33 -43.18 -39.93
CA GLY A 279 -0.80 -41.87 -39.49
C GLY A 279 -0.93 -40.67 -40.43
N ASP A 280 -2.04 -39.92 -40.36
CA ASP A 280 -2.18 -38.61 -41.01
C ASP A 280 -1.84 -37.44 -40.06
N GLN A 281 -0.79 -36.70 -40.39
CA GLN A 281 -0.52 -35.33 -39.93
C GLN A 281 -0.23 -34.49 -41.17
N PRO A 282 -0.78 -33.27 -41.24
CA PRO A 282 -0.03 -32.15 -41.79
C PRO A 282 0.27 -31.07 -40.75
N GLU A 283 1.37 -30.38 -40.98
CA GLU A 283 1.95 -29.33 -40.12
C GLU A 283 1.29 -27.96 -40.35
N GLY A 284 1.78 -26.94 -39.63
CA GLY A 284 1.91 -25.60 -40.23
C GLY A 284 0.75 -24.62 -40.02
N VAL A 285 0.57 -24.15 -38.78
CA VAL A 285 -0.01 -22.80 -38.55
C VAL A 285 0.88 -22.06 -37.57
N GLU A 286 1.60 -21.04 -38.05
CA GLU A 286 2.49 -20.22 -37.21
C GLU A 286 1.66 -19.31 -36.29
N ALA A 287 1.58 -19.67 -35.00
CA ALA A 287 0.98 -18.84 -33.99
C ALA A 287 1.96 -17.72 -33.59
N SER A 288 1.68 -16.49 -34.03
CA SER A 288 2.48 -15.31 -33.67
C SER A 288 2.48 -15.05 -32.17
N GLU A 289 3.66 -14.77 -31.60
CA GLU A 289 3.82 -14.64 -30.15
C GLU A 289 3.06 -13.41 -29.59
N PRO A 290 2.28 -13.56 -28.51
CA PRO A 290 1.58 -12.44 -27.88
C PRO A 290 2.58 -11.55 -27.12
N ASN A 291 3.03 -10.48 -27.77
CA ASN A 291 3.92 -9.47 -27.18
C ASN A 291 3.34 -8.93 -25.84
N VAL A 292 3.96 -9.31 -24.71
CA VAL A 292 3.44 -9.02 -23.37
C VAL A 292 3.79 -7.58 -22.95
N HIS A 293 3.07 -6.61 -23.53
CA HIS A 293 3.16 -5.22 -23.07
C HIS A 293 2.61 -5.11 -21.64
N CYS A 294 3.51 -4.88 -20.69
CA CYS A 294 3.24 -4.80 -19.26
C CYS A 294 3.14 -3.33 -18.83
N ASP A 295 1.92 -2.79 -18.86
CA ASP A 295 1.63 -1.39 -18.55
C ASP A 295 2.07 -1.03 -17.12
N ILE A 296 2.95 -0.04 -16.99
CA ILE A 296 3.52 0.39 -15.70
C ILE A 296 2.42 0.95 -14.77
N ASP A 297 1.43 1.63 -15.33
CA ASP A 297 0.28 2.21 -14.62
C ASP A 297 -0.98 1.31 -14.63
N THR A 298 -0.81 0.00 -14.40
CA THR A 298 -1.98 -0.88 -14.17
C THR A 298 -2.80 -0.40 -12.95
N PRO A 299 -4.13 -0.17 -13.09
CA PRO A 299 -4.93 0.38 -12.02
C PRO A 299 -5.03 -0.60 -10.85
N ARG A 300 -4.65 -0.12 -9.65
CA ARG A 300 -4.61 -0.89 -8.39
C ARG A 300 -6.02 -1.18 -7.87
N ARG A 301 -6.69 -2.13 -8.50
CA ARG A 301 -8.05 -2.61 -8.20
C ARG A 301 -8.03 -4.14 -8.00
N GLY A 302 -9.01 -4.67 -7.26
CA GLY A 302 -9.11 -6.11 -6.98
C GLY A 302 -8.15 -6.59 -5.89
N THR A 303 -7.57 -7.76 -6.10
CA THR A 303 -6.64 -8.41 -5.15
C THR A 303 -5.20 -8.29 -5.64
N GLU A 304 -4.35 -7.58 -4.89
CA GLU A 304 -2.90 -7.56 -5.09
C GLU A 304 -2.33 -8.96 -4.80
N VAL A 305 -1.61 -9.55 -5.77
CA VAL A 305 -0.87 -10.80 -5.63
C VAL A 305 0.59 -10.44 -5.39
N LYS A 306 1.06 -10.58 -4.14
CA LYS A 306 2.41 -10.16 -3.74
C LYS A 306 3.27 -11.33 -3.30
N LEU A 307 4.46 -11.43 -3.88
CA LEU A 307 5.48 -12.37 -3.44
C LEU A 307 6.21 -11.81 -2.22
N ILE A 308 6.39 -12.63 -1.19
CA ILE A 308 7.07 -12.27 0.06
C ILE A 308 8.52 -12.75 -0.01
N ASN A 309 9.45 -11.86 0.35
CA ASN A 309 10.88 -12.12 0.35
C ASN A 309 11.37 -12.67 -1.01
N LEU A 310 10.83 -12.11 -2.11
CA LEU A 310 11.37 -12.30 -3.45
C LEU A 310 12.82 -11.80 -3.46
N LYS A 311 13.75 -12.66 -3.88
CA LYS A 311 15.13 -12.31 -4.16
C LYS A 311 15.45 -12.75 -5.57
N LEU A 312 15.91 -11.79 -6.37
CA LEU A 312 16.52 -12.03 -7.68
C LEU A 312 18.03 -11.91 -7.51
N GLY A 313 18.79 -12.70 -8.25
CA GLY A 313 20.25 -12.58 -8.30
C GLY A 313 20.71 -11.22 -8.85
N GLU A 314 21.97 -10.88 -8.62
CA GLU A 314 22.58 -9.63 -9.11
C GLU A 314 22.54 -9.54 -10.65
N GLU A 315 22.71 -10.67 -11.33
CA GLU A 315 22.65 -10.80 -12.79
C GLU A 315 21.22 -10.95 -13.35
N THR A 316 20.20 -10.96 -12.49
CA THR A 316 18.79 -11.26 -12.84
C THR A 316 17.96 -9.98 -12.82
N ALA A 317 17.56 -9.48 -13.98
CA ALA A 317 16.96 -8.15 -14.12
C ALA A 317 15.50 -8.10 -13.67
N THR A 318 14.66 -8.90 -14.32
CA THR A 318 13.21 -8.87 -14.15
C THR A 318 12.63 -10.29 -14.23
N LEU A 319 11.47 -10.46 -13.61
CA LEU A 319 10.68 -11.69 -13.62
C LEU A 319 9.25 -11.32 -14.00
N VAL A 320 8.78 -11.79 -15.16
CA VAL A 320 7.43 -11.51 -15.68
C VAL A 320 6.67 -12.83 -15.72
N ALA A 321 5.47 -12.92 -15.17
CA ALA A 321 4.64 -14.10 -15.36
C ALA A 321 3.99 -14.09 -16.77
N GLN A 322 3.93 -15.24 -17.44
CA GLN A 322 3.14 -15.44 -18.66
C GLN A 322 1.80 -16.10 -18.33
N LYS A 323 1.87 -17.18 -17.53
CA LYS A 323 0.78 -18.05 -17.11
C LYS A 323 0.95 -18.32 -15.62
N ILE A 324 -0.10 -18.16 -14.83
CA ILE A 324 -0.12 -18.59 -13.43
C ILE A 324 -1.23 -19.59 -13.15
N THR A 325 -1.01 -20.47 -12.19
CA THR A 325 -2.02 -21.43 -11.73
C THR A 325 -2.46 -21.07 -10.31
N VAL A 326 -3.73 -20.75 -10.14
CA VAL A 326 -4.29 -20.24 -8.87
C VAL A 326 -5.42 -21.14 -8.40
N SER A 327 -5.43 -21.44 -7.10
CA SER A 327 -6.58 -22.06 -6.44
C SER A 327 -7.58 -21.00 -5.98
N LEU A 328 -8.83 -21.12 -6.44
CA LEU A 328 -9.93 -20.22 -6.15
C LEU A 328 -10.94 -20.91 -5.24
N GLN A 329 -11.22 -20.32 -4.08
CA GLN A 329 -12.24 -20.79 -3.15
C GLN A 329 -13.61 -20.15 -3.46
N CYS A 330 -14.63 -20.97 -3.68
CA CYS A 330 -16.01 -20.51 -3.82
C CYS A 330 -16.50 -19.83 -2.53
N THR A 331 -17.07 -18.63 -2.62
CA THR A 331 -17.58 -17.90 -1.44
C THR A 331 -18.78 -18.58 -0.78
N ARG A 332 -19.60 -19.32 -1.55
CA ARG A 332 -20.83 -19.97 -1.07
C ARG A 332 -20.56 -21.32 -0.38
N CYS A 333 -19.87 -22.24 -1.06
CA CYS A 333 -19.68 -23.62 -0.58
C CYS A 333 -18.29 -23.92 0.00
N LYS A 334 -17.36 -22.95 -0.05
CA LYS A 334 -15.96 -23.06 0.43
C LYS A 334 -15.09 -24.15 -0.21
N THR A 335 -15.58 -24.80 -1.28
CA THR A 335 -14.77 -25.68 -2.14
C THR A 335 -13.72 -24.86 -2.89
N THR A 336 -12.53 -25.42 -3.06
CA THR A 336 -11.42 -24.87 -3.86
C THR A 336 -11.36 -25.56 -5.22
N GLU A 337 -11.30 -24.76 -6.28
CA GLU A 337 -11.12 -25.21 -7.65
C GLU A 337 -9.83 -24.58 -8.21
N GLU A 338 -9.18 -25.23 -9.16
CA GLU A 338 -7.92 -24.75 -9.74
C GLU A 338 -8.17 -24.11 -11.11
N LEU A 339 -7.52 -22.98 -11.36
CA LEU A 339 -7.66 -22.24 -12.60
C LEU A 339 -6.30 -21.73 -13.10
N VAL A 340 -6.06 -21.95 -14.38
CA VAL A 340 -4.95 -21.35 -15.13
C VAL A 340 -5.38 -19.96 -15.63
N LEU A 341 -4.59 -18.94 -15.33
CA LEU A 341 -4.83 -17.54 -15.70
C LEU A 341 -3.68 -16.98 -16.53
N THR A 342 -4.00 -16.32 -17.65
CA THR A 342 -3.08 -15.50 -18.45
C THR A 342 -3.41 -14.00 -18.30
N ASN A 343 -2.54 -13.12 -18.81
CA ASN A 343 -2.72 -11.68 -18.73
C ASN A 343 -3.93 -11.19 -19.56
N LYS A 344 -4.65 -10.18 -19.05
CA LYS A 344 -5.75 -9.45 -19.71
C LYS A 344 -6.98 -10.30 -20.13
N HIS A 345 -7.02 -11.59 -19.81
CA HIS A 345 -8.15 -12.48 -20.06
C HIS A 345 -9.13 -12.55 -18.87
N VAL A 346 -10.42 -12.72 -19.16
CA VAL A 346 -11.49 -12.93 -18.17
C VAL A 346 -11.98 -14.37 -18.26
N TYR A 347 -11.91 -15.10 -17.16
CA TYR A 347 -12.33 -16.49 -17.05
C TYR A 347 -13.65 -16.58 -16.27
N VAL A 348 -14.56 -17.44 -16.75
CA VAL A 348 -15.84 -17.74 -16.11
C VAL A 348 -15.89 -19.25 -15.85
N LEU A 349 -16.26 -19.64 -14.63
CA LEU A 349 -16.34 -21.01 -14.17
C LEU A 349 -17.53 -21.18 -13.23
N SER A 350 -18.17 -22.35 -13.24
CA SER A 350 -19.30 -22.67 -12.36
C SER A 350 -18.89 -23.72 -11.31
N CYS A 351 -19.07 -23.38 -10.03
CA CYS A 351 -18.55 -24.22 -8.95
C CYS A 351 -19.22 -25.60 -8.89
N GLN A 352 -18.43 -26.68 -8.89
CA GLN A 352 -18.92 -28.06 -9.04
C GLN A 352 -19.88 -28.52 -7.94
N LYS A 353 -19.83 -27.93 -6.74
CA LYS A 353 -20.72 -28.31 -5.61
C LYS A 353 -21.96 -27.44 -5.43
N CYS A 354 -22.06 -26.30 -6.10
CA CYS A 354 -23.20 -25.39 -5.91
C CYS A 354 -23.61 -24.60 -7.16
N SER A 355 -23.12 -25.00 -8.34
CA SER A 355 -23.47 -24.45 -9.66
C SER A 355 -23.57 -22.92 -9.66
N SER A 356 -22.60 -22.29 -9.02
CA SER A 356 -22.60 -20.85 -8.75
C SER A 356 -21.45 -20.22 -9.51
N ASP A 357 -21.77 -19.17 -10.26
CA ASP A 357 -20.82 -18.52 -11.15
C ASP A 357 -19.71 -17.82 -10.38
N MET A 358 -18.50 -18.05 -10.85
CA MET A 358 -17.26 -17.50 -10.34
C MET A 358 -16.49 -16.93 -11.53
N THR A 359 -16.00 -15.70 -11.40
CA THR A 359 -15.18 -15.07 -12.45
C THR A 359 -13.85 -14.62 -11.88
N ALA A 360 -12.81 -14.71 -12.71
CA ALA A 360 -11.46 -14.29 -12.37
C ALA A 360 -10.80 -13.64 -13.59
N ALA A 361 -10.23 -12.45 -13.41
CA ALA A 361 -9.48 -11.74 -14.44
C ALA A 361 -8.15 -11.25 -13.85
N LEU A 362 -7.09 -11.30 -14.66
CA LEU A 362 -5.72 -11.09 -14.18
C LEU A 362 -4.99 -10.00 -14.98
N ARG A 363 -4.46 -9.00 -14.26
CA ARG A 363 -3.50 -8.02 -14.76
C ARG A 363 -2.13 -8.37 -14.20
N LEU A 364 -1.20 -8.82 -15.04
CA LEU A 364 0.17 -9.15 -14.63
C LEU A 364 1.08 -7.93 -14.64
N CYS A 365 2.02 -7.89 -13.70
CA CYS A 365 3.02 -6.84 -13.55
C CYS A 365 4.44 -7.43 -13.69
N MET A 366 5.39 -6.59 -14.10
CA MET A 366 6.81 -6.92 -14.07
C MET A 366 7.34 -6.88 -12.63
N MET A 367 7.98 -7.96 -12.17
CA MET A 367 8.70 -8.00 -10.89
C MET A 367 10.19 -7.73 -11.10
N HIS A 368 10.81 -7.06 -10.13
CA HIS A 368 12.23 -6.72 -10.09
C HIS A 368 12.65 -6.53 -8.62
N HIS A 369 13.93 -6.29 -8.30
CA HIS A 369 14.42 -6.26 -6.90
C HIS A 369 13.67 -5.27 -5.98
N HIS A 370 13.05 -4.22 -6.55
CA HIS A 370 12.29 -3.20 -5.81
C HIS A 370 10.76 -3.37 -5.90
N SER A 371 10.24 -4.32 -6.70
CA SER A 371 8.81 -4.65 -6.77
C SER A 371 8.58 -6.16 -6.84
N ALA A 372 8.02 -6.71 -5.76
CA ALA A 372 7.61 -8.10 -5.65
C ALA A 372 6.09 -8.30 -5.88
N VAL A 373 5.45 -7.41 -6.65
CA VAL A 373 4.03 -7.52 -6.99
C VAL A 373 3.89 -8.25 -8.33
N LEU A 374 3.31 -9.44 -8.30
CA LEU A 374 3.11 -10.28 -9.48
C LEU A 374 1.96 -9.76 -10.36
N GLY A 375 0.95 -9.14 -9.74
CA GLY A 375 -0.18 -8.57 -10.46
C GLY A 375 -1.37 -8.21 -9.57
N PHE A 376 -2.45 -7.83 -10.24
CA PHE A 376 -3.76 -7.55 -9.65
C PHE A 376 -4.81 -8.48 -10.25
N MET A 377 -5.60 -9.13 -9.41
CA MET A 377 -6.61 -10.11 -9.82
C MET A 377 -7.99 -9.68 -9.36
N ASP A 378 -8.88 -9.41 -10.31
CA ASP A 378 -10.29 -9.14 -10.03
C ASP A 378 -11.04 -10.47 -9.95
N VAL A 379 -11.80 -10.67 -8.86
CA VAL A 379 -12.55 -11.90 -8.59
C VAL A 379 -13.99 -11.59 -8.21
N ASN A 380 -14.92 -12.36 -8.75
CA ASN A 380 -16.33 -12.35 -8.35
C ASN A 380 -16.82 -13.77 -8.06
N GLY A 381 -17.73 -13.94 -7.10
CA GLY A 381 -18.19 -15.26 -6.61
C GLY A 381 -17.14 -16.09 -5.84
N CYS A 382 -15.85 -15.85 -6.06
CA CYS A 382 -14.73 -16.57 -5.47
C CYS A 382 -13.77 -15.65 -4.69
N ALA A 383 -12.80 -16.26 -4.00
CA ALA A 383 -11.63 -15.58 -3.44
C ALA A 383 -10.39 -16.48 -3.66
N PRO A 384 -9.21 -15.94 -4.01
CA PRO A 384 -8.01 -16.76 -4.16
C PRO A 384 -7.60 -17.36 -2.82
N PHE A 385 -6.97 -18.53 -2.87
CA PHE A 385 -6.58 -19.33 -1.71
C PHE A 385 -5.06 -19.53 -1.64
N ASP A 386 -4.46 -20.09 -2.70
CA ASP A 386 -3.01 -20.28 -2.86
C ASP A 386 -2.59 -20.16 -4.34
N LEU A 387 -1.33 -19.79 -4.60
CA LEU A 387 -0.70 -19.68 -5.92
C LEU A 387 0.27 -20.87 -6.12
N ILE A 388 0.10 -21.63 -7.20
CA ILE A 388 0.89 -22.83 -7.48
C ILE A 388 2.05 -22.48 -8.44
N LEU A 389 3.23 -22.26 -7.88
CA LEU A 389 4.42 -21.82 -8.64
C LEU A 389 5.02 -22.87 -9.57
N GLN A 390 4.73 -24.17 -9.35
CA GLN A 390 5.29 -25.25 -10.16
C GLN A 390 4.70 -25.26 -11.58
N ASP A 391 3.38 -25.10 -11.69
CA ASP A 391 2.62 -25.08 -12.95
C ASP A 391 2.53 -23.68 -13.60
N SER A 392 3.21 -22.69 -13.01
CA SER A 392 3.25 -21.31 -13.48
C SER A 392 4.50 -21.06 -14.35
N ARG A 393 4.32 -20.40 -15.50
CA ARG A 393 5.40 -20.02 -16.43
C ARG A 393 5.80 -18.57 -16.25
N PHE A 394 7.10 -18.32 -16.16
CA PHE A 394 7.68 -16.99 -16.06
C PHE A 394 8.71 -16.76 -17.18
N LEU A 395 8.93 -15.50 -17.55
CA LEU A 395 10.08 -15.03 -18.29
C LEU A 395 11.08 -14.39 -17.31
N LEU A 396 12.36 -14.69 -17.52
CA LEU A 396 13.48 -14.29 -16.69
C LEU A 396 14.49 -13.50 -17.55
N ALA A 397 14.62 -12.20 -17.30
CA ALA A 397 15.56 -11.35 -18.03
C ALA A 397 16.95 -11.32 -17.37
N CYS A 398 18.02 -11.29 -18.17
CA CYS A 398 19.39 -11.14 -17.68
C CYS A 398 19.86 -9.67 -17.68
N MET A 399 20.45 -9.19 -16.58
CA MET A 399 21.02 -7.84 -16.50
C MET A 399 22.17 -7.59 -17.48
N ASN A 400 22.93 -8.63 -17.85
CA ASN A 400 24.17 -8.49 -18.61
C ASN A 400 23.99 -8.51 -20.13
N CYS A 401 22.90 -9.08 -20.65
CA CYS A 401 22.64 -9.18 -22.09
C CYS A 401 21.20 -8.83 -22.49
N SER A 402 20.36 -8.41 -21.54
CA SER A 402 18.93 -8.09 -21.70
C SER A 402 18.02 -9.21 -22.21
N GLU A 403 18.59 -10.35 -22.64
CA GLU A 403 17.86 -11.52 -23.13
C GLU A 403 16.86 -12.07 -22.09
N GLN A 404 15.71 -12.52 -22.58
CA GLN A 404 14.67 -13.17 -21.78
C GLN A 404 14.64 -14.68 -22.05
N GLN A 405 14.51 -15.49 -21.00
CA GLN A 405 14.31 -16.93 -21.15
C GLN A 405 13.14 -17.45 -20.30
N PRO A 406 12.45 -18.53 -20.72
CA PRO A 406 11.41 -19.15 -19.91
C PRO A 406 11.99 -19.79 -18.64
N LEU A 407 11.24 -19.69 -17.54
CA LEU A 407 11.54 -20.26 -16.24
C LEU A 407 10.32 -21.03 -15.71
N GLU A 408 10.52 -22.33 -15.50
CA GLU A 408 9.49 -23.27 -15.03
C GLU A 408 9.92 -24.00 -13.75
N GLY A 409 8.95 -24.58 -13.03
CA GLY A 409 9.21 -25.36 -11.82
C GLY A 409 9.85 -24.50 -10.72
N LEU A 410 9.23 -23.36 -10.42
CA LEU A 410 9.54 -22.55 -9.25
C LEU A 410 8.87 -23.14 -8.00
N MET A 411 9.53 -23.05 -6.85
CA MET A 411 9.07 -23.66 -5.60
C MET A 411 9.33 -22.74 -4.40
N TYR A 412 8.37 -22.66 -3.49
CA TYR A 412 8.45 -21.80 -2.31
C TYR A 412 9.59 -22.18 -1.36
N GLY A 413 10.54 -21.27 -1.16
CA GLY A 413 11.64 -21.41 -0.21
C GLY A 413 12.85 -22.17 -0.75
N LEU A 414 12.87 -22.52 -2.05
CA LEU A 414 14.05 -22.99 -2.75
C LEU A 414 14.62 -21.84 -3.61
N ASN A 415 15.94 -21.77 -3.71
CA ASN A 415 16.61 -20.87 -4.65
C ASN A 415 16.75 -21.61 -5.99
N LYS A 416 16.00 -21.20 -7.01
CA LYS A 416 16.08 -21.74 -8.36
C LYS A 416 17.19 -21.02 -9.10
N GLU A 417 18.23 -21.76 -9.46
CA GLU A 417 19.41 -21.23 -10.15
C GLU A 417 19.47 -21.76 -11.58
N VAL A 418 19.67 -20.87 -12.56
CA VAL A 418 19.67 -21.20 -14.00
C VAL A 418 20.70 -20.31 -14.70
N ASN A 419 21.45 -20.84 -15.66
CA ASN A 419 22.41 -20.03 -16.43
C ASN A 419 21.70 -19.28 -17.57
N CYS A 420 22.21 -18.10 -17.94
CA CYS A 420 21.74 -17.39 -19.11
C CYS A 420 22.08 -18.16 -20.39
N GLN A 421 21.15 -18.22 -21.34
CA GLN A 421 21.38 -18.91 -22.62
C GLN A 421 22.43 -18.17 -23.47
N SER A 422 22.33 -16.85 -23.57
CA SER A 422 23.23 -16.03 -24.41
C SER A 422 24.58 -15.65 -23.78
N CYS A 423 24.67 -15.50 -22.45
CA CYS A 423 25.92 -15.06 -21.78
C CYS A 423 26.42 -15.99 -20.65
N HIS A 424 25.74 -17.12 -20.41
CA HIS A 424 26.09 -18.16 -19.42
C HIS A 424 26.22 -17.73 -17.96
N LYS A 425 26.04 -16.45 -17.63
CA LYS A 425 25.99 -15.95 -16.25
C LYS A 425 24.89 -16.61 -15.44
N LYS A 426 25.15 -16.83 -14.16
CA LYS A 426 24.26 -17.52 -13.23
C LYS A 426 23.13 -16.59 -12.76
N LEU A 427 21.90 -16.88 -13.18
CA LEU A 427 20.68 -16.22 -12.71
C LEU A 427 20.12 -16.98 -11.51
N SER A 428 19.39 -16.29 -10.63
CA SER A 428 18.76 -16.92 -9.47
C SER A 428 17.46 -16.25 -9.04
N VAL A 429 16.51 -17.07 -8.59
CA VAL A 429 15.19 -16.64 -8.11
C VAL A 429 14.81 -17.43 -6.86
N PHE A 430 14.53 -16.71 -5.77
CA PHE A 430 14.02 -17.25 -4.52
C PHE A 430 12.73 -16.53 -4.13
N ILE A 431 11.70 -17.28 -3.73
CA ILE A 431 10.38 -16.77 -3.30
C ILE A 431 10.01 -17.48 -2.00
N GLU A 432 9.77 -16.77 -0.90
CA GLU A 432 9.48 -17.43 0.39
C GLU A 432 8.02 -17.89 0.50
N THR A 433 7.05 -17.03 0.18
CA THR A 433 5.59 -17.29 0.19
C THR A 433 4.88 -16.30 -0.74
N THR A 434 3.60 -16.56 -1.06
CA THR A 434 2.71 -15.58 -1.72
C THR A 434 1.68 -15.04 -0.71
N ARG A 435 1.30 -13.78 -0.87
CA ARG A 435 0.27 -13.10 -0.08
C ARG A 435 -0.75 -12.44 -0.98
N PHE A 436 -2.02 -12.80 -0.80
CA PHE A 436 -3.15 -12.12 -1.41
C PHE A 436 -3.62 -10.96 -0.52
N HIS A 437 -3.64 -9.75 -1.04
CA HIS A 437 -4.16 -8.56 -0.38
C HIS A 437 -5.33 -7.98 -1.18
N ALA A 438 -6.56 -8.28 -0.74
CA ALA A 438 -7.75 -7.65 -1.27
C ALA A 438 -7.70 -6.15 -0.94
N LEU A 439 -7.53 -5.33 -1.98
CA LEU A 439 -7.66 -3.88 -1.87
C LEU A 439 -9.12 -3.55 -1.57
N GLN A 440 -9.37 -2.48 -0.81
CA GLN A 440 -10.74 -2.00 -0.68
C GLN A 440 -11.21 -1.50 -2.05
N PRO A 441 -12.44 -1.84 -2.48
CA PRO A 441 -12.95 -1.31 -3.74
C PRO A 441 -12.97 0.22 -3.64
N SER A 442 -12.27 0.88 -4.56
CA SER A 442 -12.59 2.26 -4.92
C SER A 442 -14.08 2.31 -5.22
N LEU A 443 -14.80 3.29 -4.70
CA LEU A 443 -16.18 3.52 -5.12
C LEU A 443 -16.17 3.71 -6.64
N GLN A 444 -16.91 2.84 -7.34
CA GLN A 444 -17.17 3.02 -8.76
C GLN A 444 -18.26 4.09 -8.90
N ASP A 445 -18.22 4.86 -9.99
CA ASP A 445 -19.31 5.79 -10.31
C ASP A 445 -20.65 5.03 -10.41
N GLU A 446 -21.72 5.69 -9.93
CA GLU A 446 -23.02 5.07 -9.69
C GLU A 446 -23.75 4.71 -10.99
N GLY A 447 -23.79 3.40 -11.27
CA GLY A 447 -24.58 2.79 -12.36
C GLY A 447 -26.02 2.42 -12.01
N ASN A 448 -26.65 3.15 -11.08
CA ASN A 448 -28.10 3.13 -10.78
C ASN A 448 -28.77 1.75 -10.55
N GLN A 449 -28.82 1.27 -9.30
CA GLN A 449 -29.94 0.40 -8.88
C GLN A 449 -30.22 0.32 -7.36
N ILE A 450 -31.41 0.81 -6.97
CA ILE A 450 -32.30 0.43 -5.86
C ILE A 450 -31.65 -0.17 -4.59
N VAL A 451 -31.66 0.61 -3.50
CA VAL A 451 -31.27 0.17 -2.15
C VAL A 451 -32.23 -0.87 -1.58
N VAL A 452 -31.71 -2.04 -1.15
CA VAL A 452 -32.44 -3.00 -0.31
C VAL A 452 -31.75 -3.17 1.04
N ASN A 453 -32.36 -2.61 2.09
CA ASN A 453 -31.74 -2.49 3.41
C ASN A 453 -31.89 -3.79 4.23
N LEU A 454 -30.88 -4.66 4.24
CA LEU A 454 -30.87 -5.91 5.03
C LEU A 454 -29.89 -5.86 6.22
N LYS A 455 -30.40 -6.23 7.41
CA LYS A 455 -29.75 -6.03 8.71
C LYS A 455 -28.50 -6.90 8.88
N LYS A 456 -27.41 -6.29 9.36
CA LYS A 456 -26.12 -6.94 9.64
C LYS A 456 -26.26 -8.13 10.61
N LYS A 457 -25.94 -9.34 10.16
CA LYS A 457 -25.30 -10.37 11.00
C LYS A 457 -23.82 -10.44 10.63
N LYS A 458 -22.92 -10.20 11.60
CA LYS A 458 -21.49 -10.48 11.43
C LYS A 458 -21.27 -11.99 11.56
N LEU A 459 -21.08 -12.69 10.45
CA LEU A 459 -20.15 -13.83 10.44
C LEU A 459 -18.78 -13.32 9.98
N ALA A 460 -17.71 -13.99 10.42
CA ALA A 460 -16.35 -13.64 10.02
C ALA A 460 -16.16 -13.96 8.52
N LYS A 461 -15.75 -12.98 7.72
CA LYS A 461 -15.25 -13.22 6.37
C LYS A 461 -13.89 -13.91 6.51
N ASP A 462 -13.85 -15.20 6.20
CA ASP A 462 -12.64 -16.02 6.29
C ASP A 462 -11.87 -15.99 4.94
N PRO A 463 -10.68 -15.35 4.85
CA PRO A 463 -9.89 -15.22 3.63
C PRO A 463 -8.76 -16.25 3.53
N ALA A 464 -8.00 -16.20 2.43
CA ALA A 464 -6.73 -16.92 2.20
C ALA A 464 -5.78 -16.94 3.41
N ILE A 465 -4.84 -17.89 3.40
CA ILE A 465 -3.76 -18.07 4.38
C ILE A 465 -3.05 -16.74 4.64
N GLN A 466 -3.43 -16.06 5.74
CA GLN A 466 -3.00 -14.70 6.05
C GLN A 466 -2.05 -14.71 7.25
N PRO A 467 -0.74 -14.44 7.06
CA PRO A 467 0.23 -14.45 8.15
C PRO A 467 -0.19 -13.48 9.25
N GLY A 468 -0.22 -13.98 10.49
CA GLY A 468 -0.78 -13.32 11.67
C GLY A 468 -2.15 -13.86 12.13
N LYS A 469 -2.85 -14.68 11.34
CA LYS A 469 -4.15 -15.29 11.70
C LYS A 469 -4.05 -16.81 11.92
N PRO A 470 -4.92 -17.42 12.74
CA PRO A 470 -5.02 -18.87 12.82
C PRO A 470 -5.64 -19.45 11.55
N LEU A 471 -5.27 -20.70 11.23
CA LEU A 471 -5.90 -21.51 10.19
C LEU A 471 -7.25 -22.09 10.69
N PRO A 472 -8.13 -22.56 9.78
CA PRO A 472 -9.31 -23.35 10.14
C PRO A 472 -8.95 -24.51 11.09
N GLU A 473 -9.76 -24.70 12.14
CA GLU A 473 -9.50 -25.64 13.26
C GLU A 473 -8.09 -25.56 13.88
N PHE A 474 -7.43 -24.38 13.82
CA PHE A 474 -6.02 -24.19 14.17
C PHE A 474 -5.07 -25.14 13.43
N GLY A 475 -5.40 -25.54 12.21
CA GLY A 475 -4.61 -26.48 11.40
C GLY A 475 -4.75 -27.95 11.81
N ALA A 476 -5.76 -28.32 12.60
CA ALA A 476 -6.08 -29.71 12.90
C ALA A 476 -6.83 -30.40 11.75
N CYS A 477 -6.95 -31.73 11.83
CA CYS A 477 -7.83 -32.52 10.95
C CYS A 477 -8.42 -33.74 11.68
N LYS A 478 -9.28 -34.49 10.98
CA LYS A 478 -9.93 -35.71 11.47
C LYS A 478 -8.91 -36.74 11.97
N HIS A 479 -7.83 -36.96 11.22
CA HIS A 479 -6.76 -37.92 11.50
C HIS A 479 -5.89 -37.47 12.68
N PHE A 480 -5.45 -36.20 12.68
CA PHE A 480 -4.50 -35.65 13.65
C PHE A 480 -5.07 -34.44 14.41
N LYS A 481 -6.04 -34.69 15.30
CA LYS A 481 -6.63 -33.69 16.23
C LYS A 481 -5.66 -33.08 17.26
N LYS A 482 -4.34 -33.26 17.09
CA LYS A 482 -3.24 -32.83 17.98
C LYS A 482 -2.06 -32.19 17.24
N SER A 483 -2.11 -32.12 15.91
CA SER A 483 -1.23 -31.25 15.12
C SER A 483 -1.96 -29.95 14.86
N SER A 484 -1.32 -28.83 15.16
CA SER A 484 -1.80 -27.49 14.82
C SER A 484 -0.92 -26.88 13.73
N ARG A 485 -0.81 -27.63 12.61
CA ARG A 485 0.02 -27.29 11.46
C ARG A 485 -0.56 -27.91 10.19
N TRP A 486 -0.38 -27.23 9.07
CA TRP A 486 -0.46 -27.86 7.75
C TRP A 486 0.96 -28.13 7.22
N LEU A 487 1.05 -28.99 6.22
CA LEU A 487 2.26 -29.43 5.56
C LEU A 487 2.19 -29.04 4.08
N ARG A 488 3.27 -28.51 3.51
CA ARG A 488 3.35 -28.22 2.07
C ARG A 488 4.13 -29.34 1.38
N PHE A 489 3.53 -29.97 0.38
CA PHE A 489 4.02 -31.19 -0.26
C PHE A 489 4.82 -30.85 -1.54
N PRO A 490 6.07 -31.34 -1.70
CA PRO A 490 6.89 -31.03 -2.88
C PRO A 490 6.29 -31.50 -4.21
N CYS A 491 5.57 -32.63 -4.19
CA CYS A 491 5.03 -33.28 -5.39
C CYS A 491 3.92 -32.47 -6.12
N CYS A 492 3.25 -31.55 -5.43
CA CYS A 492 2.14 -30.76 -6.00
C CYS A 492 2.05 -29.31 -5.49
N GLY A 493 2.98 -28.89 -4.62
CA GLY A 493 3.04 -27.54 -4.04
C GLY A 493 1.93 -27.20 -3.05
N ARG A 494 0.86 -28.01 -2.97
CA ARG A 494 -0.35 -27.79 -2.16
C ARG A 494 -0.07 -27.97 -0.66
N ALA A 495 -0.89 -27.29 0.16
CA ALA A 495 -0.83 -27.34 1.61
C ALA A 495 -2.03 -28.09 2.22
N TYR A 496 -1.76 -29.20 2.91
CA TYR A 496 -2.78 -30.04 3.56
C TYR A 496 -2.51 -30.22 5.07
N PRO A 497 -3.52 -30.51 5.91
CA PRO A 497 -3.30 -30.75 7.33
C PRO A 497 -2.36 -31.92 7.64
N CYS A 498 -2.41 -32.97 6.81
CA CYS A 498 -1.54 -34.14 6.95
C CYS A 498 -1.47 -34.96 5.66
N ASP A 499 -0.47 -35.83 5.64
CA ASP A 499 -0.17 -36.93 4.72
C ASP A 499 -1.42 -37.68 4.21
N LEU A 500 -2.38 -37.98 5.10
CA LEU A 500 -3.60 -38.71 4.75
C LEU A 500 -4.63 -37.82 4.05
N CYS A 501 -4.77 -36.54 4.44
CA CYS A 501 -5.61 -35.58 3.73
C CYS A 501 -5.11 -35.35 2.29
N HIS A 502 -3.78 -35.30 2.09
CA HIS A 502 -3.21 -35.21 0.74
C HIS A 502 -3.66 -36.39 -0.13
N ASN A 503 -3.45 -37.62 0.35
CA ASN A 503 -3.76 -38.83 -0.42
C ASN A 503 -5.28 -39.13 -0.53
N GLU A 504 -6.13 -38.48 0.27
CA GLU A 504 -7.59 -38.51 0.14
C GLU A 504 -8.08 -37.54 -0.96
N ASP A 505 -7.45 -36.37 -1.10
CA ASP A 505 -7.83 -35.32 -2.05
C ASP A 505 -7.05 -35.38 -3.39
N GLN A 506 -5.99 -36.19 -3.51
CA GLN A 506 -5.07 -36.21 -4.67
C GLN A 506 -4.88 -37.61 -5.28
N THR A 507 -4.70 -37.65 -6.61
CA THR A 507 -4.53 -38.88 -7.41
C THR A 507 -3.12 -39.48 -7.38
N HIS A 508 -2.18 -38.87 -6.65
CA HIS A 508 -0.79 -39.32 -6.56
C HIS A 508 -0.36 -39.47 -5.09
N GLN A 509 0.58 -40.39 -4.84
CA GLN A 509 1.17 -40.58 -3.52
C GLN A 509 2.05 -39.39 -3.14
N MET A 510 1.89 -38.88 -1.91
CA MET A 510 2.70 -37.79 -1.38
C MET A 510 4.22 -38.06 -1.36
N GLU A 511 5.01 -37.03 -1.60
CA GLU A 511 6.40 -36.91 -1.15
C GLU A 511 6.48 -36.22 0.22
N PHE A 512 7.51 -36.52 1.02
CA PHE A 512 7.63 -35.97 2.37
C PHE A 512 7.72 -34.44 2.39
N ALA A 513 6.83 -33.80 3.17
CA ALA A 513 6.71 -32.35 3.25
C ALA A 513 7.98 -31.65 3.77
N THR A 514 8.57 -30.78 2.96
CA THR A 514 9.77 -29.99 3.30
C THR A 514 9.45 -28.72 4.09
N ARG A 515 8.19 -28.26 4.09
CA ARG A 515 7.72 -27.07 4.81
C ARG A 515 6.42 -27.32 5.56
N MET A 516 6.16 -26.50 6.58
CA MET A 516 4.94 -26.54 7.39
C MET A 516 4.41 -25.14 7.72
N ILE A 517 3.08 -24.99 7.69
CA ILE A 517 2.37 -23.74 7.99
C ILE A 517 1.84 -23.81 9.42
N CYS A 518 2.11 -22.78 10.23
CA CYS A 518 1.65 -22.69 11.61
C CYS A 518 0.13 -22.52 11.70
N GLY A 519 -0.56 -23.40 12.43
CA GLY A 519 -2.00 -23.33 12.62
C GLY A 519 -2.50 -22.14 13.46
N PHE A 520 -1.62 -21.48 14.21
CA PHE A 520 -1.99 -20.34 15.07
C PHE A 520 -1.74 -18.97 14.44
N CYS A 521 -0.81 -18.85 13.48
CA CYS A 521 -0.44 -17.58 12.87
C CYS A 521 -0.19 -17.65 11.35
N ALA A 522 -0.52 -18.76 10.69
CA ALA A 522 -0.40 -18.96 9.24
C ALA A 522 1.01 -18.69 8.64
N HIS A 523 2.06 -18.68 9.48
CA HIS A 523 3.44 -18.50 9.03
C HIS A 523 4.04 -19.83 8.56
N GLU A 524 4.56 -19.85 7.34
CA GLU A 524 5.16 -21.01 6.68
C GLU A 524 6.67 -21.07 6.91
N GLN A 525 7.15 -22.18 7.46
CA GLN A 525 8.56 -22.37 7.84
C GLN A 525 9.07 -23.75 7.40
N PRO A 526 10.40 -24.00 7.39
CA PRO A 526 10.97 -25.32 7.12
C PRO A 526 10.41 -26.40 8.06
N TYR A 527 10.16 -27.59 7.53
CA TYR A 527 9.64 -28.71 8.31
C TYR A 527 10.63 -29.08 9.42
N THR A 528 10.20 -28.95 10.68
CA THR A 528 11.01 -29.30 11.84
C THR A 528 10.17 -30.04 12.87
N ASN A 529 10.61 -31.22 13.27
CA ASN A 529 9.86 -32.07 14.18
C ASN A 529 9.97 -31.54 15.62
N ASN A 530 8.84 -31.35 16.30
CA ASN A 530 8.71 -30.81 17.66
C ASN A 530 9.31 -29.41 17.93
N ARG A 531 9.74 -28.65 16.91
CA ARG A 531 10.15 -27.25 17.09
C ARG A 531 8.89 -26.35 17.20
N PRO A 532 8.84 -25.37 18.13
CA PRO A 532 7.79 -24.36 18.13
C PRO A 532 7.92 -23.42 16.92
N CYS A 533 6.83 -22.75 16.56
CA CYS A 533 6.82 -21.85 15.42
C CYS A 533 7.79 -20.66 15.59
N SER A 534 8.61 -20.40 14.58
CA SER A 534 9.53 -19.25 14.49
C SER A 534 8.89 -17.90 14.84
N ALA A 535 7.69 -17.62 14.29
CA ALA A 535 7.05 -16.31 14.40
C ALA A 535 6.19 -16.11 15.68
N CYS A 536 5.68 -17.17 16.31
CA CYS A 536 4.76 -17.06 17.45
C CYS A 536 5.11 -17.92 18.67
N ALA A 537 6.24 -18.64 18.64
CA ALA A 537 6.71 -19.57 19.67
C ALA A 537 5.72 -20.71 20.07
N SER A 538 4.58 -20.83 19.41
CA SER A 538 3.56 -21.85 19.70
C SER A 538 4.01 -23.26 19.26
N ALA A 539 3.76 -24.26 20.11
CA ALA A 539 4.05 -25.66 19.80
C ALA A 539 3.05 -26.22 18.77
N LEU A 540 3.55 -26.67 17.62
CA LEU A 540 2.75 -27.17 16.49
C LEU A 540 2.39 -28.66 16.60
N THR A 541 3.07 -29.37 17.49
CA THR A 541 2.86 -30.78 17.82
C THR A 541 2.91 -30.93 19.34
N LYS A 542 2.06 -31.79 19.91
CA LYS A 542 2.05 -32.02 21.35
C LYS A 542 3.28 -32.85 21.75
N ASN A 543 4.33 -32.16 22.22
CA ASN A 543 5.59 -32.77 22.66
C ASN A 543 5.33 -33.91 23.66
N SER A 544 5.73 -35.13 23.28
CA SER A 544 5.42 -36.38 23.97
C SER A 544 6.15 -36.58 25.30
N LYS A 545 7.19 -35.79 25.59
CA LYS A 545 8.10 -36.00 26.74
C LYS A 545 7.83 -35.12 27.96
N SER A 546 6.56 -34.73 28.20
CA SER A 546 6.17 -34.08 29.47
C SER A 546 4.89 -34.68 30.09
N HIS A 547 4.94 -35.97 30.44
CA HIS A 547 3.86 -36.70 31.14
C HIS A 547 3.19 -35.91 32.28
N HIS A 548 3.97 -35.09 32.99
CA HIS A 548 3.62 -34.46 34.25
C HIS A 548 3.25 -32.96 34.14
N TRP A 549 3.43 -32.32 32.97
CA TRP A 549 3.29 -30.86 32.81
C TRP A 549 2.30 -30.48 31.71
N GLU A 550 1.77 -29.26 31.77
CA GLU A 550 0.78 -28.73 30.83
C GLU A 550 1.44 -28.00 29.65
N GLY A 551 2.43 -28.65 29.03
CA GLY A 551 2.89 -28.38 27.66
C GLY A 551 3.28 -26.93 27.31
N GLY A 552 3.67 -26.12 28.29
CA GLY A 552 4.01 -24.69 28.11
C GLY A 552 3.33 -23.75 29.11
N GLN A 553 2.21 -24.15 29.74
CA GLN A 553 1.48 -23.30 30.70
C GLN A 553 2.08 -23.21 32.11
N GLY A 554 3.28 -23.77 32.35
CA GLY A 554 3.96 -23.79 33.66
C GLY A 554 3.29 -24.63 34.76
N CYS A 555 2.08 -25.14 34.53
CA CYS A 555 1.29 -25.91 35.48
C CYS A 555 1.53 -27.44 35.38
N ARG A 556 1.30 -28.16 36.48
CA ARG A 556 1.42 -29.62 36.56
C ARG A 556 0.10 -30.30 36.24
N ASN A 557 0.15 -31.27 35.34
CA ASN A 557 -0.98 -31.91 34.68
C ASN A 557 -1.68 -32.90 35.62
N LYS A 558 -2.51 -32.40 36.55
CA LYS A 558 -3.02 -33.17 37.70
C LYS A 558 -3.73 -34.48 37.33
N VAL A 559 -4.30 -34.59 36.14
CA VAL A 559 -4.92 -35.83 35.63
C VAL A 559 -3.88 -36.96 35.49
N ASN A 560 -2.75 -36.67 34.87
CA ASN A 560 -1.67 -37.62 34.58
C ASN A 560 -0.80 -37.97 35.80
N MET A 561 -0.85 -37.16 36.86
CA MET A 561 -0.08 -37.40 38.09
C MET A 561 -0.60 -38.63 38.84
N SER A 562 0.31 -39.47 39.34
CA SER A 562 -0.04 -40.59 40.23
C SER A 562 -0.85 -40.14 41.45
N ARG A 563 -1.84 -40.93 41.87
CA ARG A 563 -2.58 -40.70 43.13
C ARG A 563 -1.68 -40.74 44.37
N LYS A 564 -0.49 -41.37 44.29
CA LYS A 564 0.51 -41.41 45.37
C LYS A 564 1.48 -40.21 45.38
N ASP A 565 1.36 -39.29 44.41
CA ASP A 565 2.28 -38.16 44.28
C ASP A 565 1.90 -36.99 45.21
N LYS A 566 2.82 -36.62 46.12
CA LYS A 566 2.64 -35.52 47.08
C LYS A 566 2.37 -34.18 46.38
N GLN A 567 2.95 -33.93 45.20
CA GLN A 567 2.79 -32.67 44.46
C GLN A 567 1.40 -32.52 43.83
N LYS A 568 0.61 -33.60 43.69
CA LYS A 568 -0.74 -33.56 43.09
C LYS A 568 -1.70 -32.72 43.93
N TYR A 569 -1.54 -32.78 45.26
CA TYR A 569 -2.44 -32.19 46.26
C TYR A 569 -1.85 -30.95 46.96
N ALA A 570 -0.53 -30.70 46.85
CA ALA A 570 0.18 -29.57 47.47
C ALA A 570 -0.30 -28.15 47.07
N SER A 571 -1.22 -28.03 46.12
CA SER A 571 -1.82 -26.77 45.66
C SER A 571 -3.31 -26.63 45.99
N THR A 572 -3.96 -27.66 46.54
CA THR A 572 -5.43 -27.69 46.71
C THR A 572 -5.93 -26.73 47.79
N ASN A 573 -5.12 -26.51 48.85
CA ASN A 573 -5.51 -25.70 50.00
C ASN A 573 -5.02 -24.23 49.91
N LYS A 574 -4.62 -23.75 48.72
CA LYS A 574 -4.25 -22.34 48.54
C LYS A 574 -5.51 -21.49 48.38
N THR A 575 -5.73 -20.57 49.32
CA THR A 575 -6.88 -19.65 49.34
C THR A 575 -6.93 -18.80 48.07
N ILE A 576 -7.92 -19.05 47.21
CA ILE A 576 -8.13 -18.31 45.97
C ILE A 576 -8.58 -16.89 46.32
N SER A 577 -7.94 -15.86 45.76
CA SER A 577 -8.31 -14.47 46.06
C SER A 577 -9.68 -14.15 45.45
N ARG A 578 -10.55 -13.44 46.18
CA ARG A 578 -11.91 -13.07 45.72
C ARG A 578 -11.89 -12.37 44.35
N LYS A 579 -10.84 -11.59 44.05
CA LYS A 579 -10.65 -10.93 42.75
C LYS A 579 -10.54 -11.94 41.59
N SER A 580 -9.69 -12.96 41.73
CA SER A 580 -9.55 -14.03 40.72
C SER A 580 -10.79 -14.93 40.60
N HIS A 581 -11.68 -14.92 41.60
CA HIS A 581 -12.97 -15.61 41.53
C HIS A 581 -14.03 -14.80 40.75
N ALA A 582 -13.96 -13.47 40.80
CA ALA A 582 -14.81 -12.60 39.98
C ALA A 582 -14.44 -12.66 38.49
N GLU A 583 -13.15 -12.65 38.17
CA GLU A 583 -12.62 -12.75 36.80
C GLU A 583 -13.00 -14.08 36.10
N LYS A 584 -13.28 -15.14 36.87
CA LYS A 584 -13.79 -16.42 36.36
C LYS A 584 -15.31 -16.49 36.16
N SER A 585 -16.06 -15.52 36.68
CA SER A 585 -17.52 -15.47 36.57
C SER A 585 -18.02 -14.57 35.42
N ILE A 586 -17.08 -14.08 34.58
CA ILE A 586 -17.30 -13.10 33.50
C ILE A 586 -16.73 -13.65 32.17
N LYS A 587 -16.67 -14.98 32.04
CA LYS A 587 -16.24 -15.73 30.84
C LYS A 587 -17.10 -16.97 30.63
#